data_AF-A0A0B5I893-F1
#
_entry.id   AF-A0A0B5I893-F1
#
_cell.length_a   1.000
_cell.length_b   1.000
_cell.length_c   1.000
_cell.angle_alpha   90.00
_cell.angle_beta   90.00
_cell.angle_gamma   90.00
#
_symmetry.space_group_name_H-M   'P 1'
#
loop_
_entity.id
_entity.type
_entity.pdbx_description
1 polymer ?
#
loop_
_entity_poly.entity_id
_entity_poly.type
_entity_poly.pdbx_seq_one_letter_code
_entity_poly.pdbx_strand_id
1 'polypeptide(L)'
;MNKKLAAALSGGAVLVLALSGCSSDEGDKVGDWAKTFCDQAKPQIQKRADAHQIIISTAADSKPAEIQAADSKAFQDIANADRALAKAVEAAGAPPVDNGQKVQQDAIKELNATALAYEGLKKQVDALDPTNQQKFADGLQGVADGLTKIEKMDQNALSKLEEGQLGQAMAKQPGCQKPTASVPPKTSASPNAGSTPTSGATSDSDSDSGSSDPTKKASAKPTKKS
;
A
#
# COMPACT_ATOMS: atom_id res chain seq x y z
N MET A 1 26.29 -48.75 50.43
CA MET A 1 25.23 -49.52 51.12
C MET A 1 24.38 -48.48 51.85
N ASN A 2 23.09 -48.20 51.61
CA ASN A 2 21.91 -48.96 51.16
C ASN A 2 20.93 -47.97 50.47
N LYS A 3 20.45 -48.21 49.23
CA LYS A 3 19.20 -48.89 48.80
C LYS A 3 17.91 -48.04 48.84
N LYS A 4 17.56 -47.53 47.64
CA LYS A 4 16.30 -47.63 46.85
C LYS A 4 14.91 -47.36 47.47
N LEU A 5 14.05 -46.87 46.55
CA LEU A 5 12.57 -46.84 46.47
C LEU A 5 11.96 -45.48 46.88
N ALA A 6 11.06 -44.82 46.14
CA ALA A 6 10.21 -45.22 45.02
C ALA A 6 9.80 -43.99 44.20
N ALA A 7 9.57 -44.21 42.90
CA ALA A 7 8.86 -43.27 42.04
C ALA A 7 7.37 -43.25 42.45
N ALA A 8 6.80 -42.05 42.62
CA ALA A 8 5.37 -41.83 42.72
C ALA A 8 4.97 -40.81 41.65
N LEU A 9 4.31 -41.28 40.59
CA LEU A 9 3.49 -40.44 39.73
C LEU A 9 2.31 -39.93 40.55
N SER A 10 2.11 -38.61 40.60
CA SER A 10 0.78 -37.99 40.64
C SER A 10 0.89 -36.48 40.46
N GLY A 11 0.03 -35.96 39.58
CA GLY A 11 0.10 -34.62 39.01
C GLY A 11 0.10 -33.48 40.02
N GLY A 12 0.82 -32.43 39.65
CA GLY A 12 0.87 -31.17 40.39
C GLY A 12 1.27 -30.06 39.44
N ALA A 13 0.26 -29.37 38.93
CA ALA A 13 0.26 -28.06 38.28
C ALA A 13 1.58 -27.61 37.62
N VAL A 14 1.63 -27.67 36.29
CA VAL A 14 2.43 -26.71 35.53
C VAL A 14 1.83 -25.33 35.82
N LEU A 15 2.46 -24.58 36.72
CA LEU A 15 2.31 -23.13 36.85
C LEU A 15 2.79 -22.51 35.53
N VAL A 16 1.93 -22.57 34.51
CA VAL A 16 2.03 -21.70 33.35
C VAL A 16 1.84 -20.30 33.87
N LEU A 17 2.88 -19.48 33.71
CA LEU A 17 2.88 -18.04 33.91
C LEU A 17 1.82 -17.41 32.99
N ALA A 18 0.56 -17.41 33.42
CA ALA A 18 -0.51 -16.62 32.82
C ALA A 18 -0.45 -15.19 33.38
N LEU A 19 0.64 -14.49 33.09
CA LEU A 19 0.71 -13.04 33.28
C LEU A 19 0.28 -12.35 31.98
N SER A 20 -1.03 -12.16 31.82
CA SER A 20 -1.62 -10.97 31.20
C SER A 20 -3.15 -11.00 31.33
N GLY A 21 -3.65 -10.19 32.26
CA GLY A 21 -4.98 -9.57 32.32
C GLY A 21 -6.09 -10.19 31.49
N CYS A 22 -6.77 -11.17 32.08
CA CYS A 22 -8.13 -11.54 31.70
C CYS A 22 -9.10 -10.50 32.27
N SER A 23 -9.39 -9.45 31.49
CA SER A 23 -10.66 -8.72 31.63
C SER A 23 -11.58 -9.28 30.54
N SER A 24 -12.20 -10.43 30.80
CA SER A 24 -13.05 -11.10 29.80
C SER A 24 -14.16 -10.17 29.32
N ASP A 25 -14.73 -9.37 30.22
CA ASP A 25 -15.85 -8.47 29.90
C ASP A 25 -15.43 -7.22 29.10
N GLU A 26 -14.25 -6.64 29.38
CA GLU A 26 -13.78 -5.45 28.66
C GLU A 26 -13.07 -5.79 27.35
N GLY A 27 -12.34 -6.91 27.30
CA GLY A 27 -11.77 -7.43 26.05
C GLY A 27 -12.85 -7.75 25.02
N ASP A 28 -13.98 -8.26 25.48
CA ASP A 28 -15.15 -8.52 24.62
C ASP A 28 -15.78 -7.22 24.12
N LYS A 29 -15.94 -6.19 24.97
CA LYS A 29 -16.46 -4.87 24.57
C LYS A 29 -15.56 -4.15 23.57
N VAL A 30 -14.24 -4.15 23.77
CA VAL A 30 -13.29 -3.55 22.81
C VAL A 30 -13.33 -4.33 21.49
N GLY A 31 -13.46 -5.65 21.55
CA GLY A 31 -13.66 -6.52 20.39
C GLY A 31 -14.93 -6.19 19.60
N ASP A 32 -16.07 -6.02 20.29
CA ASP A 32 -17.36 -5.68 19.69
C ASP A 32 -17.37 -4.29 19.05
N TRP A 33 -16.75 -3.32 19.73
CA TRP A 33 -16.55 -1.99 19.16
C TRP A 33 -15.70 -2.07 17.89
N ALA A 34 -14.55 -2.77 17.96
CA ALA A 34 -13.66 -2.94 16.81
C ALA A 34 -14.39 -3.62 15.66
N LYS A 35 -15.19 -4.65 15.92
CA LYS A 35 -16.02 -5.31 14.91
C LYS A 35 -16.98 -4.33 14.25
N THR A 36 -17.72 -3.56 15.04
CA THR A 36 -18.69 -2.57 14.54
C THR A 36 -18.04 -1.55 13.61
N PHE A 37 -16.90 -0.98 14.03
CA PHE A 37 -16.12 -0.07 13.22
C PHE A 37 -15.58 -0.76 11.96
N CYS A 38 -14.92 -1.91 12.10
CA CYS A 38 -14.25 -2.61 11.00
C CYS A 38 -15.21 -3.12 9.93
N ASP A 39 -16.42 -3.55 10.30
CA ASP A 39 -17.45 -3.98 9.35
C ASP A 39 -17.90 -2.80 8.47
N GLN A 40 -17.98 -1.59 9.03
CA GLN A 40 -18.30 -0.35 8.28
C GLN A 40 -17.09 0.20 7.51
N ALA A 41 -15.89 0.05 8.06
CA ALA A 41 -14.66 0.57 7.49
C ALA A 41 -14.18 -0.24 6.27
N LYS A 42 -14.42 -1.55 6.25
CA LYS A 42 -13.99 -2.49 5.21
C LYS A 42 -14.15 -1.98 3.77
N PRO A 43 -15.35 -1.55 3.31
CA PRO A 43 -15.51 -1.06 1.94
C PRO A 43 -14.65 0.18 1.64
N GLN A 44 -14.42 1.04 2.64
CA GLN A 44 -13.63 2.25 2.48
C GLN A 44 -12.13 1.95 2.47
N ILE A 45 -11.70 1.01 3.30
CA ILE A 45 -10.33 0.48 3.31
C ILE A 45 -9.99 -0.15 1.96
N GLN A 46 -10.90 -0.95 1.38
CA GLN A 46 -10.74 -1.49 0.02
C GLN A 46 -10.66 -0.35 -1.02
N LYS A 47 -11.56 0.63 -0.93
CA LYS A 47 -11.58 1.76 -1.86
C LYS A 47 -10.28 2.56 -1.84
N ARG A 48 -9.68 2.78 -0.67
CA ARG A 48 -8.35 3.41 -0.55
C ARG A 48 -7.28 2.55 -1.24
N ALA A 49 -7.24 1.25 -0.95
CA ALA A 49 -6.25 0.35 -1.55
C ALA A 49 -6.34 0.30 -3.09
N ASP A 50 -7.55 0.27 -3.63
CA ASP A 50 -7.78 0.32 -5.08
C ASP A 50 -7.33 1.66 -5.67
N ALA A 51 -7.62 2.78 -4.99
CA ALA A 51 -7.17 4.10 -5.41
C ALA A 51 -5.63 4.25 -5.40
N HIS A 52 -4.95 3.73 -4.36
CA HIS A 52 -3.48 3.68 -4.33
C HIS A 52 -2.93 2.84 -5.50
N GLN A 53 -3.57 1.71 -5.80
CA GLN A 53 -3.15 0.86 -6.91
C GLN A 53 -3.37 1.52 -8.28
N ILE A 54 -4.40 2.34 -8.44
CA ILE A 54 -4.62 3.17 -9.64
C ILE A 54 -3.44 4.14 -9.84
N ILE A 55 -3.00 4.83 -8.78
CA ILE A 55 -1.84 5.75 -8.84
C ILE A 55 -0.59 4.97 -9.26
N ILE A 56 -0.28 3.87 -8.57
CA ILE A 56 0.91 3.05 -8.83
C ILE A 56 0.93 2.52 -10.27
N SER A 57 -0.19 1.93 -10.72
CA SER A 57 -0.28 1.31 -12.05
C SER A 57 -0.32 2.33 -13.19
N THR A 58 -0.73 3.58 -12.93
CA THR A 58 -0.73 4.64 -13.94
C THR A 58 0.63 5.32 -14.05
N ALA A 59 1.36 5.47 -12.94
CA ALA A 59 2.66 6.15 -12.94
C ALA A 59 3.75 5.46 -13.78
N ALA A 60 3.67 4.14 -14.00
CA ALA A 60 4.75 3.37 -14.64
C ALA A 60 4.97 3.70 -16.13
N ASP A 61 3.91 3.88 -16.93
CA ASP A 61 4.01 3.94 -18.41
C ASP A 61 2.98 4.88 -19.08
N SER A 62 2.27 5.72 -18.31
CA SER A 62 1.13 6.49 -18.84
C SER A 62 1.50 7.90 -19.30
N LYS A 63 0.68 8.47 -20.19
CA LYS A 63 0.84 9.86 -20.65
C LYS A 63 0.45 10.85 -19.55
N PRO A 64 0.97 12.10 -19.55
CA PRO A 64 0.61 13.11 -18.54
C PRO A 64 -0.90 13.28 -18.30
N ALA A 65 -1.72 13.31 -19.36
CA ALA A 65 -3.17 13.42 -19.23
C ALA A 65 -3.81 12.20 -18.52
N GLU A 66 -3.25 11.01 -18.73
CA GLU A 66 -3.72 9.78 -18.08
C GLU A 66 -3.32 9.76 -16.60
N ILE A 67 -2.10 10.17 -16.29
CA ILE A 67 -1.61 10.35 -14.90
C ILE A 67 -2.49 11.36 -14.18
N GLN A 68 -2.73 12.53 -14.77
CA GLN A 68 -3.56 13.58 -14.18
C GLN A 68 -4.97 13.07 -13.85
N ALA A 69 -5.62 12.40 -14.81
CA ALA A 69 -6.97 11.89 -14.60
C ALA A 69 -7.03 10.79 -13.53
N ALA A 70 -6.05 9.87 -13.54
CA ALA A 70 -5.98 8.78 -12.57
C ALA A 70 -5.72 9.29 -11.16
N ASP A 71 -4.72 10.16 -10.97
CA ASP A 71 -4.36 10.72 -9.67
C ASP A 71 -5.49 11.60 -9.12
N SER A 72 -6.10 12.43 -9.97
CA SER A 72 -7.26 13.24 -9.59
C SER A 72 -8.43 12.39 -9.08
N LYS A 73 -8.75 11.30 -9.80
CA LYS A 73 -9.79 10.35 -9.38
C LYS A 73 -9.40 9.64 -8.08
N ALA A 74 -8.16 9.15 -7.97
CA ALA A 74 -7.68 8.42 -6.82
C ALA A 74 -7.68 9.29 -5.56
N PHE A 75 -7.19 10.52 -5.63
CA PHE A 75 -7.23 11.45 -4.49
C PHE A 75 -8.65 11.79 -4.07
N GLN A 76 -9.57 11.96 -5.02
CA GLN A 76 -10.99 12.15 -4.69
C GLN A 76 -11.59 10.92 -3.99
N ASP A 77 -11.26 9.73 -4.47
CA ASP A 77 -11.76 8.48 -3.90
C ASP A 77 -11.21 8.21 -2.50
N ILE A 78 -9.94 8.51 -2.25
CA ILE A 78 -9.32 8.42 -0.93
C ILE A 78 -9.96 9.45 0.02
N ALA A 79 -10.09 10.71 -0.39
CA ALA A 79 -10.74 11.74 0.42
C ALA A 79 -12.18 11.36 0.83
N ASN A 80 -12.94 10.79 -0.10
CA ASN A 80 -14.29 10.32 0.18
C ASN A 80 -14.29 9.12 1.13
N ALA A 81 -13.34 8.19 0.97
CA ALA A 81 -13.19 7.05 1.87
C ALA A 81 -12.81 7.50 3.29
N ASP A 82 -11.90 8.46 3.45
CA ASP A 82 -11.50 9.01 4.76
C ASP A 82 -12.68 9.68 5.47
N ARG A 83 -13.52 10.43 4.76
CA ARG A 83 -14.78 10.97 5.33
C ARG A 83 -15.75 9.87 5.74
N ALA A 84 -15.87 8.82 4.95
CA ALA A 84 -16.73 7.70 5.28
C ALA A 84 -16.21 6.92 6.50
N LEU A 85 -14.88 6.79 6.63
CA LEU A 85 -14.24 6.23 7.82
C LEU A 85 -14.50 7.12 9.05
N ALA A 86 -14.41 8.44 8.93
CA ALA A 86 -14.74 9.36 10.03
C ALA A 86 -16.17 9.16 10.51
N LYS A 87 -17.13 9.01 9.58
CA LYS A 87 -18.52 8.69 9.91
C LYS A 87 -18.69 7.31 10.55
N ALA A 88 -17.88 6.32 10.15
CA ALA A 88 -17.89 5.00 10.78
C ALA A 88 -17.38 5.06 12.24
N VAL A 89 -16.34 5.85 12.52
CA VAL A 89 -15.87 6.11 13.90
C VAL A 89 -16.95 6.84 14.71
N GLU A 90 -17.63 7.82 14.12
CA GLU A 90 -18.74 8.51 14.76
C GLU A 90 -19.88 7.54 15.11
N ALA A 91 -20.28 6.70 14.15
CA ALA A 91 -21.36 5.73 14.32
C ALA A 91 -21.03 4.60 15.32
N ALA A 92 -19.77 4.17 15.39
CA ALA A 92 -19.32 3.18 16.36
C ALA A 92 -19.29 3.72 17.81
N GLY A 93 -19.29 5.05 17.99
CA GLY A 93 -19.17 5.66 19.31
C GLY A 93 -17.73 5.63 19.85
N ALA A 94 -17.56 6.04 21.10
CA ALA A 94 -16.25 6.02 21.76
C ALA A 94 -15.79 4.56 21.99
N PRO A 95 -14.55 4.19 21.61
CA PRO A 95 -14.02 2.88 21.94
C PRO A 95 -13.97 2.69 23.46
N PRO A 96 -14.27 1.50 24.00
CA PRO A 96 -14.29 1.23 25.43
C PRO A 96 -12.87 1.02 25.96
N VAL A 97 -12.05 2.07 25.88
CA VAL A 97 -10.68 2.15 26.39
C VAL A 97 -10.51 3.46 27.17
N ASP A 98 -9.41 3.55 27.94
CA ASP A 98 -9.04 4.80 28.60
C ASP A 98 -8.98 5.96 27.59
N ASN A 99 -9.62 7.08 27.94
CA ASN A 99 -9.78 8.25 27.07
C ASN A 99 -10.50 7.98 25.73
N GLY A 100 -11.36 6.97 25.65
CA GLY A 100 -12.06 6.59 24.42
C GLY A 100 -12.78 7.73 23.70
N GLN A 101 -13.40 8.66 24.41
CA GLN A 101 -14.02 9.86 23.80
C GLN A 101 -13.00 10.73 23.06
N LYS A 102 -11.82 10.92 23.65
CA LYS A 102 -10.73 11.68 23.02
C LYS A 102 -10.17 10.92 21.81
N VAL A 103 -10.00 9.60 21.92
CA VAL A 103 -9.58 8.75 20.80
C VAL A 103 -10.56 8.88 19.63
N GLN A 104 -11.86 8.83 19.90
CA GLN A 104 -12.91 8.99 18.89
C GLN A 104 -12.84 10.37 18.20
N GLN A 105 -12.78 11.45 18.99
CA GLN A 105 -12.74 12.81 18.45
C GLN A 105 -11.46 13.08 17.65
N ASP A 106 -10.31 12.64 18.16
CA ASP A 106 -9.04 12.75 17.45
C ASP A 106 -9.10 11.98 16.13
N ALA A 107 -9.60 10.74 16.13
CA ALA A 107 -9.73 9.94 14.90
C ALA A 107 -10.65 10.60 13.86
N ILE A 108 -11.82 11.11 14.27
CA ILE A 108 -12.73 11.85 13.38
C ILE A 108 -12.04 13.09 12.80
N LYS A 109 -11.33 13.84 13.64
CA LYS A 109 -10.63 15.06 13.23
C LYS A 109 -9.52 14.74 12.23
N GLU A 110 -8.66 13.77 12.52
CA GLU A 110 -7.54 13.40 11.66
C GLU A 110 -8.04 12.84 10.31
N LEU A 111 -9.04 11.95 10.31
CA LEU A 111 -9.63 11.43 9.06
C LEU A 111 -10.20 12.54 8.18
N ASN A 112 -10.90 13.52 8.77
CA ASN A 112 -11.41 14.67 8.01
C ASN A 112 -10.28 15.60 7.53
N ALA A 113 -9.21 15.77 8.32
CA ALA A 113 -8.04 16.54 7.91
C ALA A 113 -7.29 15.88 6.75
N THR A 114 -7.10 14.56 6.80
CA THR A 114 -6.51 13.78 5.71
C THR A 114 -7.37 13.84 4.45
N ALA A 115 -8.70 13.77 4.58
CA ALA A 115 -9.61 13.95 3.45
C ALA A 115 -9.42 15.31 2.76
N LEU A 116 -9.34 16.40 3.54
CA LEU A 116 -9.09 17.74 3.01
C LEU A 116 -7.71 17.86 2.35
N ALA A 117 -6.69 17.19 2.89
CA ALA A 117 -5.35 17.18 2.31
C ALA A 117 -5.35 16.49 0.93
N TYR A 118 -6.02 15.34 0.79
CA TYR A 118 -6.18 14.67 -0.51
C TYR A 118 -6.99 15.50 -1.51
N GLU A 119 -8.02 16.23 -1.08
CA GLU A 119 -8.70 17.20 -1.96
C GLU A 119 -7.79 18.35 -2.41
N GLY A 120 -6.86 18.76 -1.55
CA GLY A 120 -5.79 19.70 -1.91
C GLY A 120 -4.88 19.12 -3.00
N LEU A 121 -4.43 17.88 -2.84
CA LEU A 121 -3.63 17.18 -3.85
C LEU A 121 -4.36 17.01 -5.18
N LYS A 122 -5.65 16.68 -5.12
CA LYS A 122 -6.52 16.62 -6.31
C LYS A 122 -6.48 17.95 -7.07
N LYS A 123 -6.68 19.07 -6.37
CA LYS A 123 -6.63 20.41 -7.00
C LYS A 123 -5.26 20.72 -7.61
N GLN A 124 -4.17 20.30 -6.94
CA GLN A 124 -2.83 20.48 -7.48
C GLN A 124 -2.62 19.68 -8.77
N VAL A 125 -3.03 18.40 -8.80
CA VAL A 125 -2.97 17.56 -9.99
C VAL A 125 -3.85 18.13 -11.12
N ASP A 126 -5.08 18.53 -10.81
CA ASP A 126 -6.01 19.11 -11.79
C ASP A 126 -5.45 20.38 -12.45
N ALA A 127 -4.59 21.13 -11.74
CA ALA A 127 -3.97 22.35 -12.22
C ALA A 127 -2.69 22.12 -13.05
N LEU A 128 -2.18 20.89 -13.12
CA LEU A 128 -1.03 20.58 -13.95
C LEU A 128 -1.38 20.71 -15.44
N ASP A 129 -0.39 21.07 -16.26
CA ASP A 129 -0.55 21.16 -17.72
C ASP A 129 -0.09 19.85 -18.37
N PRO A 130 -1.00 18.95 -18.79
CA PRO A 130 -0.62 17.66 -19.39
C PRO A 130 -0.05 17.81 -20.80
N THR A 131 -0.10 19.00 -21.41
CA THR A 131 0.46 19.26 -22.74
C THR A 131 1.92 19.69 -22.69
N ASN A 132 2.39 20.12 -21.52
CA ASN A 132 3.77 20.51 -21.29
C ASN A 132 4.46 19.50 -20.35
N GLN A 133 5.14 18.51 -20.94
CA GLN A 133 5.71 17.39 -20.19
C GLN A 133 6.70 17.83 -19.09
N GLN A 134 7.53 18.84 -19.36
CA GLN A 134 8.48 19.33 -18.35
C GLN A 134 7.76 19.99 -17.18
N LYS A 135 6.82 20.91 -17.45
CA LYS A 135 6.04 21.56 -16.40
C LYS A 135 5.17 20.57 -15.62
N PHE A 136 4.64 19.56 -16.31
CA PHE A 136 3.88 18.49 -15.67
C PHE A 136 4.76 17.74 -14.67
N ALA A 137 5.94 17.29 -15.09
CA ALA A 137 6.89 16.58 -14.25
C ALA A 137 7.34 17.44 -13.05
N ASP A 138 7.66 18.71 -13.27
CA ASP A 138 8.05 19.63 -12.20
C ASP A 138 6.90 19.82 -11.19
N GLY A 139 5.66 19.95 -11.67
CA GLY A 139 4.49 20.11 -10.82
C GLY A 139 4.13 18.86 -10.01
N LEU A 140 4.44 17.65 -10.50
CA LEU A 140 4.28 16.41 -9.75
C LEU A 140 5.14 16.39 -8.47
N GLN A 141 6.24 17.14 -8.41
CA GLN A 141 7.04 17.23 -7.19
C GLN A 141 6.26 17.89 -6.04
N GLY A 142 5.44 18.90 -6.33
CA GLY A 142 4.56 19.51 -5.32
C GLY A 142 3.48 18.55 -4.81
N VAL A 143 2.98 17.68 -5.70
CA VAL A 143 2.05 16.60 -5.33
C VAL A 143 2.73 15.58 -4.43
N ALA A 144 3.97 15.19 -4.76
CA ALA A 144 4.78 14.28 -3.94
C ALA A 144 5.07 14.85 -2.54
N ASP A 145 5.41 16.14 -2.44
CA ASP A 145 5.61 16.82 -1.15
C ASP A 145 4.33 16.80 -0.30
N GLY A 146 3.18 17.04 -0.93
CA GLY A 146 1.89 16.96 -0.25
C GLY A 146 1.55 15.53 0.20
N LEU A 147 1.88 14.49 -0.59
CA LEU A 147 1.76 13.09 -0.17
C LEU A 147 2.68 12.76 1.02
N THR A 148 3.93 13.24 1.03
CA THR A 148 4.83 13.09 2.18
C THR A 148 4.27 13.77 3.43
N LYS A 149 3.57 14.89 3.29
CA LYS A 149 2.89 15.54 4.42
C LYS A 149 1.74 14.68 4.95
N ILE A 150 0.94 14.10 4.05
CA ILE A 150 -0.15 13.19 4.44
C ILE A 150 0.41 11.96 5.15
N GLU A 151 1.46 11.34 4.63
CA GLU A 151 2.10 10.20 5.27
C GLU A 151 2.50 10.51 6.73
N LYS A 152 3.08 11.68 6.98
CA LYS A 152 3.42 12.13 8.34
C LYS A 152 2.18 12.31 9.22
N MET A 153 1.08 12.82 8.67
CA MET A 153 -0.20 12.94 9.39
C MET A 153 -0.73 11.55 9.77
N ASP A 154 -0.76 10.63 8.80
CA ASP A 154 -1.26 9.26 8.98
C ASP A 154 -0.43 8.49 10.01
N GLN A 155 0.90 8.58 10.01
CA GLN A 155 1.76 7.93 11.02
C GLN A 155 1.48 8.44 12.44
N ASN A 156 1.26 9.75 12.60
CA ASN A 156 0.93 10.35 13.89
C ASN A 156 -0.47 9.97 14.40
N ALA A 157 -1.42 9.77 13.48
CA ALA A 157 -2.76 9.34 13.81
C ALA A 157 -2.82 7.83 14.11
N LEU A 158 -2.18 7.02 13.29
CA LEU A 158 -2.20 5.57 13.35
C LEU A 158 -1.50 5.03 14.60
N SER A 159 -0.35 5.61 14.98
CA SER A 159 0.36 5.22 16.21
C SER A 159 -0.56 5.21 17.44
N LYS A 160 -1.44 6.20 17.59
CA LYS A 160 -2.39 6.28 18.71
C LYS A 160 -3.53 5.27 18.63
N LEU A 161 -3.94 4.89 17.42
CA LEU A 161 -5.01 3.90 17.20
C LEU A 161 -4.50 2.47 17.36
N GLU A 162 -3.23 2.24 17.02
CA GLU A 162 -2.55 0.94 17.13
C GLU A 162 -2.05 0.63 18.55
N GLU A 163 -2.10 1.61 19.46
CA GLU A 163 -1.67 1.45 20.83
C GLU A 163 -2.57 0.49 21.63
N GLY A 164 -1.92 -0.38 22.39
CA GLY A 164 -2.57 -1.21 23.41
C GLY A 164 -3.61 -2.19 22.88
N GLN A 165 -4.69 -2.36 23.65
CA GLN A 165 -5.75 -3.34 23.37
C GLN A 165 -6.63 -2.97 22.18
N LEU A 166 -6.80 -1.67 21.88
CA LEU A 166 -7.62 -1.19 20.77
C LEU A 166 -7.03 -1.61 19.42
N GLY A 167 -5.74 -1.35 19.22
CA GLY A 167 -5.00 -1.76 18.03
C GLY A 167 -5.04 -3.28 17.81
N GLN A 168 -4.83 -4.06 18.88
CA GLN A 168 -4.91 -5.52 18.82
C GLN A 168 -6.31 -6.02 18.46
N ALA A 169 -7.36 -5.39 18.99
CA ALA A 169 -8.73 -5.75 18.67
C ALA A 169 -9.05 -5.46 17.20
N MET A 170 -8.69 -4.28 16.69
CA MET A 170 -8.88 -3.92 15.28
C MET A 170 -8.11 -4.85 14.34
N ALA A 171 -6.85 -5.18 14.65
CA ALA A 171 -6.02 -6.07 13.83
C ALA A 171 -6.58 -7.50 13.71
N LYS A 172 -7.37 -7.96 14.70
CA LYS A 172 -8.05 -9.26 14.67
C LYS A 172 -9.32 -9.26 13.82
N GLN A 173 -9.89 -8.09 13.52
CA GLN A 173 -11.14 -8.02 12.76
C GLN A 173 -10.88 -8.14 11.25
N PRO A 174 -11.55 -9.08 10.56
CA PRO A 174 -11.39 -9.24 9.11
C PRO A 174 -11.69 -7.97 8.29
N GLY A 175 -12.57 -7.10 8.79
CA GLY A 175 -12.92 -5.85 8.12
C GLY A 175 -11.82 -4.77 8.13
N CYS A 176 -10.89 -4.84 9.09
CA CYS A 176 -9.76 -3.92 9.19
C CYS A 176 -8.43 -4.51 8.70
N GLN A 177 -8.43 -5.75 8.24
CA GLN A 177 -7.22 -6.35 7.68
C GLN A 177 -6.85 -5.69 6.36
N LYS A 178 -5.54 -5.68 6.06
CA LYS A 178 -5.01 -5.10 4.84
C LYS A 178 -5.65 -5.79 3.62
N PRO A 179 -6.40 -5.06 2.78
CA PRO A 179 -6.99 -5.63 1.60
C PRO A 179 -5.92 -5.90 0.54
N THR A 180 -6.18 -6.87 -0.32
CA THR A 180 -5.50 -6.96 -1.61
C THR A 180 -6.21 -6.01 -2.58
N ALA A 181 -5.46 -5.18 -3.30
CA ALA A 181 -6.06 -4.30 -4.31
C ALA A 181 -6.75 -5.15 -5.38
N SER A 182 -7.98 -4.77 -5.72
CA SER A 182 -8.80 -5.49 -6.70
C SER A 182 -8.52 -5.03 -8.14
N VAL A 183 -7.81 -3.92 -8.30
CA VAL A 183 -7.36 -3.41 -9.60
C VAL A 183 -6.08 -4.14 -10.00
N PRO A 184 -6.05 -4.89 -11.11
CA PRO A 184 -4.84 -5.57 -11.55
C PRO A 184 -3.75 -4.53 -11.90
N PRO A 185 -2.47 -4.79 -11.57
CA PRO A 185 -1.38 -3.96 -12.08
C PRO A 185 -1.42 -3.97 -13.61
N LYS A 186 -1.26 -2.80 -14.25
CA LYS A 186 -0.96 -2.75 -15.69
C LYS A 186 0.41 -3.43 -15.87
N THR A 187 0.41 -4.70 -16.24
CA THR A 187 1.63 -5.36 -16.72
C THR A 187 2.02 -4.67 -18.01
N SER A 188 3.17 -3.99 -18.02
CA SER A 188 3.83 -3.57 -19.25
C SER A 188 3.86 -4.77 -20.18
N ALA A 189 3.34 -4.61 -21.40
CA ALA A 189 3.30 -5.69 -22.37
C ALA A 189 4.72 -6.23 -22.60
N SER A 190 4.98 -7.45 -22.12
CA SER A 190 6.17 -8.21 -22.49
C SER A 190 6.06 -8.53 -23.99
N PRO A 191 7.09 -8.29 -24.81
CA PRO A 191 7.00 -8.59 -26.23
C PRO A 191 7.03 -10.11 -26.43
N ASN A 192 5.86 -10.62 -26.82
CA ASN A 192 5.70 -11.71 -27.78
C ASN A 192 6.46 -13.03 -27.49
N ALA A 193 5.86 -13.90 -26.68
CA ALA A 193 6.10 -15.35 -26.78
C ALA A 193 4.96 -15.99 -27.58
N GLY A 194 4.90 -15.67 -28.87
CA GLY A 194 3.99 -16.29 -29.83
C GLY A 194 4.81 -17.04 -30.88
N SER A 195 5.04 -18.33 -30.68
CA SER A 195 5.34 -19.28 -31.77
C SER A 195 4.94 -20.69 -31.32
N THR A 196 3.77 -21.11 -31.77
CA THR A 196 3.24 -22.48 -31.72
C THR A 196 4.05 -23.46 -32.60
N PRO A 197 3.89 -24.78 -32.43
CA PRO A 197 4.92 -25.79 -32.65
C PRO A 197 4.95 -26.32 -34.08
N THR A 198 6.11 -26.85 -34.51
CA THR A 198 6.12 -27.89 -35.55
C THR A 198 7.15 -28.96 -35.22
N SER A 199 6.69 -30.20 -35.33
CA SER A 199 7.44 -31.44 -35.25
C SER A 199 8.32 -31.63 -36.49
N GLY A 200 9.43 -32.35 -36.33
CA GLY A 200 9.91 -33.30 -37.34
C GLY A 200 11.27 -33.03 -38.00
N ALA A 201 12.19 -33.96 -37.73
CA ALA A 201 13.15 -34.58 -38.65
C ALA A 201 14.44 -33.83 -39.08
N THR A 202 15.53 -34.27 -38.45
CA THR A 202 16.77 -34.84 -39.03
C THR A 202 17.50 -34.18 -40.22
N SER A 203 18.79 -33.95 -39.95
CA SER A 203 19.97 -34.30 -40.76
C SER A 203 20.63 -33.28 -41.70
N ASP A 204 21.96 -33.31 -41.54
CA ASP A 204 23.06 -33.05 -42.47
C ASP A 204 23.69 -31.64 -42.60
N SER A 205 24.93 -31.62 -42.10
CA SER A 205 26.15 -30.94 -42.57
C SER A 205 26.12 -30.38 -43.99
N ASP A 206 26.65 -29.18 -44.20
CA ASP A 206 28.00 -29.04 -44.77
C ASP A 206 28.54 -27.60 -44.76
N SER A 207 29.86 -27.57 -44.80
CA SER A 207 30.83 -26.49 -44.92
C SER A 207 30.60 -25.55 -46.12
N ASP A 208 30.97 -24.27 -46.03
CA ASP A 208 32.16 -23.71 -46.72
C ASP A 208 32.30 -22.17 -46.59
N SER A 209 33.58 -21.82 -46.64
CA SER A 209 34.35 -20.59 -46.59
C SER A 209 33.91 -19.38 -47.45
N GLY A 210 34.33 -18.19 -47.03
CA GLY A 210 34.25 -16.98 -47.86
C GLY A 210 34.96 -15.76 -47.24
N SER A 211 36.29 -15.77 -47.28
CA SER A 211 37.20 -14.68 -46.86
C SER A 211 37.27 -13.56 -47.91
N SER A 212 37.20 -12.28 -47.52
CA SER A 212 37.93 -11.17 -48.17
C SER A 212 37.83 -9.83 -47.41
N ASP A 213 38.89 -9.46 -46.68
CA ASP A 213 39.44 -8.07 -46.63
C ASP A 213 40.49 -7.99 -47.79
N PRO A 214 41.08 -6.86 -48.23
CA PRO A 214 41.14 -5.55 -47.58
C PRO A 214 41.11 -4.29 -48.50
N THR A 215 41.24 -3.12 -47.86
CA THR A 215 42.03 -1.92 -48.24
C THR A 215 41.34 -0.55 -48.49
N LYS A 216 41.70 0.37 -47.57
CA LYS A 216 42.44 1.66 -47.77
C LYS A 216 41.69 3.01 -47.75
N LYS A 217 42.19 3.82 -46.79
CA LYS A 217 42.57 5.26 -46.85
C LYS A 217 41.44 6.30 -46.99
N ALA A 218 41.50 7.49 -46.41
CA ALA A 218 42.44 8.15 -45.50
C ALA A 218 41.80 9.45 -44.98
N SER A 219 42.22 9.83 -43.76
CA SER A 219 42.57 11.18 -43.28
C SER A 219 41.91 12.43 -43.86
N ALA A 220 41.34 13.27 -42.99
CA ALA A 220 42.02 14.48 -42.49
C ALA A 220 41.13 15.33 -41.56
N LYS A 221 41.51 15.41 -40.28
CA LYS A 221 41.47 16.64 -39.46
C LYS A 221 42.79 17.40 -39.78
N PRO A 222 42.99 18.72 -39.52
CA PRO A 222 42.85 19.28 -38.16
C PRO A 222 42.58 20.81 -38.00
N THR A 223 42.24 21.20 -36.75
CA THR A 223 42.69 22.42 -35.99
C THR A 223 42.28 23.84 -36.45
N LYS A 224 42.14 24.90 -35.63
CA LYS A 224 42.30 25.22 -34.19
C LYS A 224 41.83 26.69 -33.95
N LYS A 225 41.55 27.00 -32.67
CA LYS A 225 41.76 28.29 -31.93
C LYS A 225 41.00 29.55 -32.41
N SER A 226 40.56 30.46 -31.54
CA SER A 226 41.01 30.82 -30.19
C SER A 226 39.86 31.05 -29.23
#